data_AF-A0A0B0DBT2-F1
#
_entry.id   AF-A0A0B0DBT2-F1
#
_cell.length_a   1.000
_cell.length_b   1.000
_cell.length_c   1.000
_cell.angle_alpha   90.00
_cell.angle_beta   90.00
_cell.angle_gamma   90.00
#
_symmetry.space_group_name_H-M   'P 1'
#
loop_
_entity.id
_entity.type
_entity.pdbx_description
1 polymer ?
#
loop_
_entity_poly.entity_id
_entity_poly.type
_entity_poly.pdbx_seq_one_letter_code
_entity_poly.pdbx_strand_id
1 'polypeptide(L)'
;MSPLTTPVRRLALGAAALALALTGCAAPTDSATPSPSASATTSAAAPATTPPATQSPSPTRGAGDATSPAASSSPQDPTEHAAAGTALAALGELPVKGRAPKTDYSRDQFGPRWADTDHNGCDTRNDILRRDLTGIAVKPGTHGCNVSSGTLESPYTGETIDFVAGQATSSQVQIDHVVALSDAWQKGAQQLDAARRTELANDPLNLLAVDGPSNNTKSDADAATWLPPRTGERCEYVATQIAVKQRYELWVTDAEKNAMVRVLDTCPEQPLPEARPIPDPADSPVAPVTEAPAAQAPAAEAPSTSEASAPVAPAPAAPGAGAVSDPADAAVPEAEAPGAGVPGVPGADVYFSRCAEARAAGMAPLYAGTPGYRPGLDGDGDGVACESRS
;
A
#
# COMPACT_ATOMS: atom_id res chain seq x y z
N MET A 1 33.24 67.91 16.45
CA MET A 1 32.18 66.96 16.02
C MET A 1 32.49 66.59 14.59
N SER A 2 33.19 65.47 14.40
CA SER A 2 33.74 65.02 13.12
C SER A 2 32.70 64.26 12.30
N PRO A 3 32.64 64.43 10.97
CA PRO A 3 31.91 63.53 10.08
C PRO A 3 32.82 62.36 9.67
N LEU A 4 32.36 61.13 9.84
CA LEU A 4 33.06 59.93 9.37
C LEU A 4 32.27 59.28 8.23
N THR A 5 32.73 59.61 7.03
CA THR A 5 32.53 58.90 5.77
C THR A 5 33.14 57.50 5.87
N THR A 6 32.41 56.44 5.48
CA THR A 6 33.02 55.11 5.25
C THR A 6 32.63 54.60 3.85
N PRO A 7 33.61 54.17 3.03
CA PRO A 7 33.39 53.73 1.66
C PRO A 7 33.20 52.22 1.51
N VAL A 8 32.58 51.88 0.38
CA VAL A 8 32.38 50.55 -0.23
C VAL A 8 33.70 49.79 -0.41
N ARG A 9 33.73 48.50 -0.05
CA ARG A 9 34.79 47.56 -0.45
C ARG A 9 34.20 46.35 -1.19
N ARG A 10 34.59 46.26 -2.46
CA ARG A 10 34.45 45.10 -3.35
C ARG A 10 35.33 43.96 -2.83
N LEU A 11 34.80 42.74 -2.73
CA LEU A 11 35.63 41.54 -2.59
C LEU A 11 35.87 40.91 -3.97
N ALA A 12 37.15 40.65 -4.23
CA ALA A 12 37.68 40.07 -5.44
C ALA A 12 37.61 38.53 -5.42
N LEU A 13 37.50 37.95 -6.63
CA LEU A 13 37.72 36.54 -6.92
C LEU A 13 39.12 36.11 -6.49
N GLY A 14 39.21 34.94 -5.85
CA GLY A 14 40.45 34.19 -5.65
C GLY A 14 40.25 32.75 -6.08
N ALA A 15 40.72 32.41 -7.28
CA ALA A 15 40.88 31.03 -7.75
C ALA A 15 42.14 30.42 -7.12
N ALA A 16 42.03 29.25 -6.52
CA ALA A 16 43.16 28.43 -6.11
C ALA A 16 42.99 27.03 -6.68
N ALA A 17 43.68 26.78 -7.79
CA ALA A 17 43.94 25.44 -8.31
C ALA A 17 45.03 24.79 -7.44
N LEU A 18 44.79 23.58 -6.95
CA LEU A 18 45.82 22.73 -6.37
C LEU A 18 45.78 21.37 -7.07
N ALA A 19 46.70 21.19 -8.02
CA ALA A 19 47.08 19.90 -8.55
C ALA A 19 48.16 19.31 -7.64
N LEU A 20 47.99 18.08 -7.15
CA LEU A 20 49.09 17.27 -6.62
C LEU A 20 49.00 15.84 -7.16
N ALA A 21 50.18 15.32 -7.46
CA ALA A 21 50.45 14.22 -8.37
C ALA A 21 50.48 12.82 -7.73
N LEU A 22 50.44 11.84 -8.63
CA LEU A 22 50.61 10.39 -8.50
C LEU A 22 51.66 9.89 -7.49
N THR A 23 51.29 8.82 -6.76
CA THR A 23 52.06 7.60 -6.43
C THR A 23 51.01 6.62 -5.84
N GLY A 24 50.91 5.32 -6.11
CA GLY A 24 51.78 4.34 -6.73
C GLY A 24 51.86 3.09 -5.83
N CYS A 25 51.13 2.03 -6.21
CA CYS A 25 51.30 0.60 -5.89
C CYS A 25 51.23 0.08 -4.44
N ALA A 26 50.32 -0.88 -4.17
CA ALA A 26 50.69 -2.30 -3.97
C ALA A 26 49.44 -3.15 -3.65
N ALA A 27 49.12 -4.07 -4.56
CA ALA A 27 48.28 -5.23 -4.30
C ALA A 27 49.19 -6.41 -3.90
N PRO A 28 48.78 -7.27 -2.96
CA PRO A 28 49.34 -8.61 -2.86
C PRO A 28 48.47 -9.62 -3.64
N THR A 29 49.06 -10.21 -4.67
CA THR A 29 48.70 -11.54 -5.18
C THR A 29 49.49 -12.62 -4.45
N ASP A 30 48.98 -13.86 -4.59
CA ASP A 30 49.61 -15.16 -4.29
C ASP A 30 49.51 -15.68 -2.86
N SER A 31 48.64 -16.67 -2.64
CA SER A 31 49.07 -18.07 -2.84
C SER A 31 48.05 -19.09 -2.32
N ALA A 32 47.96 -20.19 -3.07
CA ALA A 32 47.80 -21.57 -2.60
C ALA A 32 46.41 -22.06 -2.12
N THR A 33 45.76 -22.74 -3.07
CA THR A 33 45.01 -23.98 -2.90
C THR A 33 45.63 -24.92 -1.86
N PRO A 34 44.79 -25.55 -1.01
CA PRO A 34 44.77 -27.01 -1.07
C PRO A 34 43.34 -27.58 -1.12
N SER A 35 43.12 -28.47 -2.08
CA SER A 35 42.13 -29.55 -1.97
C SER A 35 42.46 -30.41 -0.76
N PRO A 36 41.43 -30.93 -0.07
CA PRO A 36 41.49 -32.28 0.43
C PRO A 36 40.46 -33.18 -0.28
N SER A 37 40.96 -34.37 -0.57
CA SER A 37 40.29 -35.53 -1.13
C SER A 37 38.99 -35.93 -0.43
N ALA A 38 38.07 -36.39 -1.28
CA ALA A 38 37.24 -37.57 -1.14
C ALA A 38 37.14 -38.26 0.24
N SER A 39 35.91 -38.36 0.72
CA SER A 39 35.41 -39.63 1.26
C SER A 39 34.07 -39.92 0.60
N ALA A 40 34.17 -40.68 -0.49
CA ALA A 40 33.03 -41.36 -1.09
C ALA A 40 32.63 -42.52 -0.17
N THR A 41 31.41 -42.48 0.36
CA THR A 41 30.80 -43.68 0.94
C THR A 41 30.18 -44.46 -0.21
N THR A 42 30.86 -45.54 -0.57
CA THR A 42 30.32 -46.65 -1.33
C THR A 42 29.12 -47.25 -0.59
N SER A 43 27.97 -47.35 -1.27
CA SER A 43 27.00 -48.40 -0.98
C SER A 43 26.51 -48.97 -2.29
N ALA A 44 26.63 -50.29 -2.39
CA ALA A 44 26.64 -51.07 -3.62
C ALA A 44 25.23 -51.30 -4.21
N ALA A 45 25.21 -51.47 -5.54
CA ALA A 45 24.17 -52.16 -6.32
C ALA A 45 23.97 -53.61 -5.78
N ALA A 46 22.88 -54.35 -5.97
CA ALA A 46 21.81 -54.47 -6.96
C ALA A 46 20.68 -55.36 -6.33
N PRO A 47 19.64 -55.90 -7.02
CA PRO A 47 19.25 -55.74 -8.42
C PRO A 47 17.76 -55.40 -8.65
N ALA A 48 17.51 -54.90 -9.87
CA ALA A 48 16.20 -54.81 -10.48
C ALA A 48 15.63 -56.22 -10.73
N THR A 49 14.40 -56.44 -10.28
CA THR A 49 13.56 -57.56 -10.72
C THR A 49 12.30 -57.00 -11.38
N THR A 50 12.23 -57.28 -12.67
CA THR A 50 11.11 -57.06 -13.58
C THR A 50 9.91 -57.91 -13.16
N PRO A 51 8.69 -57.36 -13.02
CA PRO A 51 7.46 -58.13 -13.14
C PRO A 51 6.92 -58.10 -14.59
N PRO A 52 6.31 -59.20 -15.07
CA PRO A 52 5.93 -59.38 -16.46
C PRO A 52 4.65 -58.62 -16.84
N ALA A 53 4.59 -58.25 -18.12
CA ALA A 53 3.37 -57.86 -18.80
C ALA A 53 2.31 -58.97 -18.73
N THR A 54 1.07 -58.62 -18.40
CA THR A 54 -0.09 -59.48 -18.62
C THR A 54 -1.30 -58.63 -19.04
N GLN A 55 -1.52 -58.66 -20.35
CA GLN A 55 -2.80 -58.82 -21.06
C GLN A 55 -4.02 -57.99 -20.64
N SER A 56 -4.39 -57.07 -21.55
CA SER A 56 -5.73 -56.52 -21.71
C SER A 56 -6.82 -57.60 -21.79
N PRO A 57 -7.92 -57.45 -21.05
CA PRO A 57 -9.21 -57.99 -21.47
C PRO A 57 -9.94 -56.96 -22.35
N SER A 58 -10.48 -57.45 -23.47
CA SER A 58 -11.43 -56.72 -24.33
C SER A 58 -12.73 -56.42 -23.58
N PRO A 59 -13.44 -55.32 -23.90
CA PRO A 59 -14.71 -55.00 -23.25
C PRO A 59 -15.85 -55.84 -23.82
N THR A 60 -16.57 -56.52 -22.92
CA THR A 60 -17.88 -57.13 -23.20
C THR A 60 -18.93 -56.02 -23.40
N ARG A 61 -19.65 -56.08 -24.53
CA ARG A 61 -20.85 -55.28 -24.79
C ARG A 61 -21.91 -55.59 -23.74
N GLY A 62 -22.18 -54.63 -22.86
CA GLY A 62 -23.43 -54.53 -22.11
C GLY A 62 -24.27 -53.42 -22.73
N ALA A 63 -25.37 -53.81 -23.39
CA ALA A 63 -26.45 -52.88 -23.72
C ALA A 63 -27.19 -52.57 -22.41
N GLY A 64 -27.24 -51.30 -22.04
CA GLY A 64 -27.98 -50.81 -20.88
C GLY A 64 -28.11 -49.28 -20.97
N ASP A 65 -29.34 -48.85 -21.18
CA ASP A 65 -29.89 -47.49 -21.10
C ASP A 65 -29.11 -46.32 -21.72
N ALA A 66 -29.67 -45.79 -22.81
CA ALA A 66 -29.39 -44.47 -23.33
C ALA A 66 -29.86 -43.41 -22.33
N THR A 67 -29.02 -43.11 -21.34
CA THR A 67 -29.10 -41.85 -20.61
C THR A 67 -28.57 -40.76 -21.52
N SER A 68 -29.45 -39.84 -21.89
CA SER A 68 -29.15 -38.61 -22.62
C SER A 68 -27.90 -37.95 -22.04
N PRO A 69 -26.90 -37.54 -22.85
CA PRO A 69 -25.78 -36.79 -22.32
C PRO A 69 -26.33 -35.50 -21.70
N ALA A 70 -26.18 -35.36 -20.38
CA ALA A 70 -26.33 -34.07 -19.73
C ALA A 70 -25.40 -33.11 -20.44
N ALA A 71 -25.95 -32.00 -20.92
CA ALA A 71 -25.17 -30.93 -21.51
C ALA A 71 -24.08 -30.54 -20.49
N SER A 72 -22.82 -30.81 -20.83
CA SER A 72 -21.69 -30.22 -20.12
C SER A 72 -21.80 -28.71 -20.32
N SER A 73 -22.39 -28.01 -19.36
CA SER A 73 -22.30 -26.57 -19.28
C SER A 73 -20.82 -26.22 -19.19
N SER A 74 -20.27 -25.63 -20.25
CA SER A 74 -18.98 -24.95 -20.17
C SER A 74 -18.99 -24.00 -18.97
N PRO A 75 -17.87 -23.81 -18.25
CA PRO A 75 -17.80 -22.78 -17.22
C PRO A 75 -18.16 -21.45 -17.89
N GLN A 76 -19.31 -20.89 -17.55
CA GLN A 76 -19.70 -19.57 -18.03
C GLN A 76 -18.78 -18.57 -17.34
N ASP A 77 -18.17 -17.66 -18.10
CA ASP A 77 -17.38 -16.59 -17.49
C ASP A 77 -18.36 -15.74 -16.65
N PRO A 78 -18.16 -15.63 -15.32
CA PRO A 78 -19.08 -14.91 -14.45
C PRO A 78 -19.27 -13.44 -14.84
N THR A 79 -18.37 -12.88 -15.66
CA THR A 79 -18.48 -11.52 -16.21
C THR A 79 -19.46 -11.40 -17.39
N GLU A 80 -19.81 -12.49 -18.09
CA GLU A 80 -20.70 -12.46 -19.28
C GLU A 80 -22.14 -12.01 -18.97
N HIS A 81 -22.59 -12.19 -17.72
CA HIS A 81 -23.95 -11.88 -17.29
C HIS A 81 -24.03 -10.60 -16.46
N ALA A 82 -22.92 -9.88 -16.31
CA ALA A 82 -22.87 -8.66 -15.52
C ALA A 82 -23.68 -7.53 -16.17
N ALA A 83 -24.39 -6.74 -15.36
CA ALA A 83 -25.13 -5.60 -15.85
C ALA A 83 -24.17 -4.51 -16.39
N ALA A 84 -24.56 -3.85 -17.48
CA ALA A 84 -23.77 -2.76 -18.05
C ALA A 84 -23.54 -1.64 -17.02
N GLY A 85 -22.33 -1.07 -17.01
CA GLY A 85 -21.93 -0.04 -16.05
C GLY A 85 -21.43 -0.56 -14.69
N THR A 86 -21.50 -1.88 -14.44
CA THR A 86 -20.92 -2.47 -13.23
C THR A 86 -19.42 -2.71 -13.37
N ALA A 87 -18.72 -2.75 -12.24
CA ALA A 87 -17.31 -3.13 -12.18
C ALA A 87 -17.08 -4.55 -12.71
N LEU A 88 -18.03 -5.47 -12.50
CA LEU A 88 -17.93 -6.85 -12.97
C LEU A 88 -17.98 -6.93 -14.51
N ALA A 89 -18.84 -6.12 -15.15
CA ALA A 89 -18.86 -6.01 -16.61
C ALA A 89 -17.53 -5.46 -17.15
N ALA A 90 -17.02 -4.38 -16.54
CA ALA A 90 -15.74 -3.78 -16.93
C ALA A 90 -14.54 -4.76 -16.73
N LEU A 91 -14.57 -5.58 -15.68
CA LEU A 91 -13.57 -6.64 -15.46
C LEU A 91 -13.55 -7.68 -16.58
N GLY A 92 -14.71 -7.96 -17.19
CA GLY A 92 -14.82 -8.85 -18.35
C GLY A 92 -14.04 -8.38 -19.57
N GLU A 93 -13.89 -7.05 -19.72
CA GLU A 93 -13.24 -6.42 -20.86
C GLU A 93 -11.72 -6.27 -20.70
N LEU A 94 -11.20 -6.34 -19.46
CA LEU A 94 -9.77 -6.21 -19.22
C LEU A 94 -8.99 -7.38 -19.83
N PRO A 95 -7.88 -7.12 -20.55
CA PRO A 95 -7.01 -8.19 -21.02
C PRO A 95 -6.49 -9.02 -19.84
N VAL A 96 -6.40 -10.32 -20.04
CA VAL A 96 -5.80 -11.24 -19.06
C VAL A 96 -4.46 -11.71 -19.59
N LYS A 97 -3.38 -11.43 -18.87
CA LYS A 97 -2.00 -11.80 -19.24
C LYS A 97 -1.18 -12.10 -17.98
N GLY A 98 -0.05 -12.78 -18.17
CA GLY A 98 0.93 -12.95 -17.10
C GLY A 98 1.55 -11.61 -16.63
N ARG A 99 2.18 -11.64 -15.45
CA ARG A 99 2.96 -10.51 -14.94
C ARG A 99 4.22 -10.31 -15.79
N ALA A 100 4.43 -9.10 -16.32
CA ALA A 100 5.67 -8.76 -17.02
C ALA A 100 6.83 -8.57 -16.01
N PRO A 101 8.10 -8.66 -16.44
CA PRO A 101 9.25 -8.40 -15.58
C PRO A 101 9.23 -6.98 -15.00
N LYS A 102 9.76 -6.82 -13.79
CA LYS A 102 10.00 -5.51 -13.14
C LYS A 102 11.27 -4.81 -13.65
N THR A 103 11.87 -5.31 -14.73
CA THR A 103 13.10 -4.75 -15.31
C THR A 103 12.93 -3.27 -15.64
N ASP A 104 13.94 -2.46 -15.31
CA ASP A 104 14.00 -1.01 -15.52
C ASP A 104 12.89 -0.19 -14.85
N TYR A 105 12.15 -0.80 -13.92
CA TYR A 105 11.20 -0.07 -13.11
C TYR A 105 11.94 0.87 -12.15
N SER A 106 11.61 2.16 -12.26
CA SER A 106 11.86 3.17 -11.24
C SER A 106 10.59 4.01 -11.09
N ARG A 107 10.34 4.51 -9.87
CA ARG A 107 9.22 5.44 -9.63
C ARG A 107 9.36 6.72 -10.47
N ASP A 108 10.58 7.13 -10.79
CA ASP A 108 10.85 8.33 -11.59
C ASP A 108 10.33 8.19 -13.03
N GLN A 109 10.05 6.97 -13.50
CA GLN A 109 9.42 6.73 -14.80
C GLN A 109 7.98 7.25 -14.87
N PHE A 110 7.37 7.56 -13.72
CA PHE A 110 6.06 8.16 -13.59
C PHE A 110 6.13 9.69 -13.40
N GLY A 111 7.29 10.29 -13.62
CA GLY A 111 7.48 11.73 -13.53
C GLY A 111 7.60 12.25 -12.10
N PRO A 112 7.50 13.58 -11.90
CA PRO A 112 7.64 14.20 -10.60
C PRO A 112 6.62 13.65 -9.60
N ARG A 113 7.06 13.42 -8.38
CA ARG A 113 6.18 13.00 -7.29
C ARG A 113 5.18 14.12 -6.99
N TRP A 114 3.89 13.79 -6.96
CA TRP A 114 2.80 14.73 -6.67
C TRP A 114 2.78 15.91 -7.64
N ALA A 115 2.88 15.59 -8.93
CA ALA A 115 2.85 16.60 -9.97
C ALA A 115 1.46 17.25 -10.05
N ASP A 116 1.42 18.57 -10.00
CA ASP A 116 0.21 19.37 -10.25
C ASP A 116 -0.26 19.16 -11.71
N THR A 117 -1.12 18.15 -11.91
CA THR A 117 -1.61 17.70 -13.22
C THR A 117 -2.96 18.32 -13.58
N ASP A 118 -3.69 18.85 -12.61
CA ASP A 118 -4.92 19.61 -12.83
C ASP A 118 -4.67 21.13 -12.94
N HIS A 119 -3.44 21.57 -12.68
CA HIS A 119 -2.98 22.94 -12.77
C HIS A 119 -3.73 23.89 -11.83
N ASN A 120 -4.16 23.37 -10.68
CA ASN A 120 -4.85 24.15 -9.66
C ASN A 120 -3.87 24.94 -8.75
N GLY A 121 -2.55 24.69 -8.88
CA GLY A 121 -1.48 25.32 -8.11
C GLY A 121 -1.01 24.55 -6.88
N CYS A 122 -1.67 23.44 -6.55
CA CYS A 122 -1.36 22.56 -5.45
C CYS A 122 -0.72 21.25 -5.94
N ASP A 123 0.09 20.64 -5.09
CA ASP A 123 0.56 19.28 -5.39
C ASP A 123 -0.55 18.25 -5.14
N THR A 124 -0.53 17.17 -5.91
CA THR A 124 -1.56 16.13 -5.85
C THR A 124 -1.70 15.51 -4.45
N ARG A 125 -0.63 15.46 -3.65
CA ARG A 125 -0.75 14.93 -2.29
C ARG A 125 -1.70 15.80 -1.48
N ASN A 126 -1.55 17.11 -1.55
CA ASN A 126 -2.42 18.03 -0.84
C ASN A 126 -3.85 18.04 -1.40
N ASP A 127 -4.03 17.84 -2.70
CA ASP A 127 -5.35 17.66 -3.31
C ASP A 127 -6.08 16.46 -2.71
N ILE A 128 -5.39 15.32 -2.59
CA ILE A 128 -5.97 14.10 -2.01
C ILE A 128 -6.22 14.26 -0.51
N LEU A 129 -5.31 14.90 0.24
CA LEU A 129 -5.55 15.21 1.65
C LEU A 129 -6.77 16.12 1.82
N ARG A 130 -6.93 17.13 0.97
CA ARG A 130 -8.09 18.04 0.98
C ARG A 130 -9.39 17.31 0.67
N ARG A 131 -9.35 16.36 -0.28
CA ARG A 131 -10.52 15.56 -0.67
C ARG A 131 -10.92 14.57 0.41
N ASP A 132 -9.95 13.89 1.02
CA ASP A 132 -10.21 12.70 1.85
C ASP A 132 -10.20 12.96 3.35
N LEU A 133 -9.59 14.05 3.82
CA LEU A 133 -9.65 14.45 5.23
C LEU A 133 -10.89 15.30 5.50
N THR A 134 -11.42 15.16 6.72
CA THR A 134 -12.47 16.04 7.24
C THR A 134 -11.86 17.07 8.20
N GLY A 135 -12.54 18.20 8.40
CA GLY A 135 -12.13 19.22 9.37
C GLY A 135 -10.74 19.81 9.11
N ILE A 136 -10.34 19.93 7.83
CA ILE A 136 -8.98 20.32 7.48
C ILE A 136 -8.64 21.74 7.95
N ALA A 137 -7.36 21.93 8.30
CA ALA A 137 -6.74 23.25 8.38
C ALA A 137 -5.67 23.37 7.31
N VAL A 138 -5.50 24.56 6.77
CA VAL A 138 -4.52 24.87 5.73
C VAL A 138 -3.52 25.88 6.25
N LYS A 139 -2.25 25.71 5.90
CA LYS A 139 -1.19 26.65 6.27
C LYS A 139 -1.42 28.03 5.61
N PRO A 140 -1.45 29.12 6.38
CA PRO A 140 -1.60 30.46 5.83
C PRO A 140 -0.50 30.82 4.82
N GLY A 141 -0.87 31.58 3.78
CA GLY A 141 0.05 32.03 2.74
C GLY A 141 0.44 30.95 1.72
N THR A 142 -0.29 29.83 1.70
CA THR A 142 -0.10 28.76 0.71
C THR A 142 -1.19 28.72 -0.36
N HIS A 143 -2.05 29.76 -0.42
CA HIS A 143 -3.17 29.87 -1.37
C HIS A 143 -4.09 28.65 -1.32
N GLY A 144 -4.45 28.18 -0.13
CA GLY A 144 -5.24 26.97 0.03
C GLY A 144 -4.46 25.66 -0.10
N CYS A 145 -3.23 25.62 -0.58
CA CYS A 145 -2.64 24.35 -0.98
C CYS A 145 -2.16 23.46 0.17
N ASN A 146 -1.48 23.99 1.18
CA ASN A 146 -0.80 23.09 2.13
C ASN A 146 -1.71 22.70 3.30
N VAL A 147 -2.26 21.48 3.27
CA VAL A 147 -3.07 20.92 4.35
C VAL A 147 -2.16 20.65 5.57
N SER A 148 -2.40 21.38 6.66
CA SER A 148 -1.61 21.28 7.89
C SER A 148 -2.18 20.31 8.92
N SER A 149 -3.50 20.07 8.88
CA SER A 149 -4.15 19.07 9.74
C SER A 149 -5.52 18.68 9.20
N GLY A 150 -6.10 17.62 9.76
CA GLY A 150 -7.45 17.15 9.49
C GLY A 150 -7.66 15.79 10.14
N THR A 151 -8.82 15.18 9.93
CA THR A 151 -9.12 13.85 10.47
C THR A 151 -9.41 12.89 9.31
N LEU A 152 -8.64 11.79 9.26
CA LEU A 152 -8.85 10.68 8.33
C LEU A 152 -9.70 9.62 9.02
N GLU A 153 -10.78 9.17 8.41
CA GLU A 153 -11.30 7.82 8.65
C GLU A 153 -10.67 6.91 7.60
N SER A 154 -9.77 6.00 7.99
CA SER A 154 -9.07 5.18 7.02
C SER A 154 -10.07 4.29 6.28
N PRO A 155 -10.13 4.32 4.94
CA PRO A 155 -11.02 3.44 4.19
C PRO A 155 -10.61 1.97 4.39
N TYR A 156 -9.33 1.68 4.63
CA TYR A 156 -8.83 0.31 4.73
C TYR A 156 -9.11 -0.38 6.07
N THR A 157 -9.17 0.39 7.17
CA THR A 157 -9.37 -0.15 8.53
C THR A 157 -10.63 0.36 9.20
N GLY A 158 -11.14 1.54 8.81
CA GLY A 158 -12.18 2.28 9.51
C GLY A 158 -11.71 3.01 10.76
N GLU A 159 -10.40 2.98 11.06
CA GLU A 159 -9.83 3.71 12.19
C GLU A 159 -9.72 5.20 11.88
N THR A 160 -9.93 6.01 12.91
CA THR A 160 -9.78 7.46 12.82
C THR A 160 -8.36 7.89 13.19
N ILE A 161 -7.75 8.75 12.37
CA ILE A 161 -6.41 9.31 12.59
C ILE A 161 -6.49 10.83 12.55
N ASP A 162 -6.06 11.48 13.62
CA ASP A 162 -5.86 12.92 13.65
C ASP A 162 -4.53 13.28 12.97
N PHE A 163 -4.64 13.73 11.72
CA PHE A 163 -3.51 14.14 10.92
C PHE A 163 -3.04 15.55 11.32
N VAL A 164 -1.73 15.68 11.51
CA VAL A 164 -1.02 16.95 11.68
C VAL A 164 0.27 16.86 10.88
N ALA A 165 0.46 17.78 9.94
CA ALA A 165 1.67 17.82 9.12
C ALA A 165 2.91 17.94 10.03
N GLY A 166 3.83 16.98 9.93
CA GLY A 166 4.95 16.84 10.84
C GLY A 166 5.35 15.40 11.13
N GLN A 167 6.45 15.23 11.86
CA GLN A 167 7.09 13.92 12.09
C GLN A 167 6.18 12.89 12.78
N ALA A 168 5.27 13.35 13.65
CA ALA A 168 4.47 12.45 14.48
C ALA A 168 3.41 11.67 13.69
N THR A 169 2.66 12.33 12.80
CA THR A 169 1.47 11.73 12.17
C THR A 169 1.51 11.73 10.64
N SER A 170 2.50 12.37 9.99
CA SER A 170 2.60 12.34 8.52
C SER A 170 2.93 10.97 7.93
N SER A 171 3.59 10.08 8.68
CA SER A 171 3.80 8.69 8.28
C SER A 171 2.56 7.80 8.54
N GLN A 172 1.67 8.26 9.43
CA GLN A 172 0.42 7.56 9.76
C GLN A 172 -0.65 7.77 8.69
N VAL A 173 -0.61 8.90 7.96
CA VAL A 173 -1.47 9.14 6.79
C VAL A 173 -0.64 9.18 5.51
N GLN A 174 -0.83 8.17 4.68
CA GLN A 174 -0.17 8.03 3.40
C GLN A 174 -1.16 8.22 2.25
N ILE A 175 -0.65 8.59 1.08
CA ILE A 175 -1.46 8.58 -0.15
C ILE A 175 -1.07 7.30 -0.88
N ASP A 176 -1.98 6.34 -0.92
CA ASP A 176 -1.81 5.08 -1.63
C ASP A 176 -2.12 5.25 -3.12
N HIS A 177 -1.38 4.49 -3.93
CA HIS A 177 -1.74 4.19 -5.30
C HIS A 177 -2.57 2.89 -5.28
N VAL A 178 -3.90 2.99 -5.42
CA VAL A 178 -4.83 1.85 -5.31
C VAL A 178 -4.42 0.70 -6.24
N VAL A 179 -4.00 1.03 -7.47
CA VAL A 179 -3.10 0.21 -8.28
C VAL A 179 -1.67 0.70 -8.09
N ALA A 180 -0.86 -0.07 -7.36
CA ALA A 180 0.51 0.30 -7.04
C ALA A 180 1.35 0.50 -8.32
N LEU A 181 2.22 1.51 -8.36
CA LEU A 181 2.99 1.85 -9.58
C LEU A 181 3.88 0.71 -10.09
N SER A 182 4.44 -0.10 -9.17
CA SER A 182 5.23 -1.29 -9.50
C SER A 182 4.35 -2.40 -10.11
N ASP A 183 3.12 -2.57 -9.61
CA ASP A 183 2.16 -3.51 -10.19
C ASP A 183 1.71 -3.03 -11.57
N ALA A 184 1.39 -1.75 -11.71
CA ALA A 184 1.02 -1.13 -12.97
C ALA A 184 2.13 -1.30 -14.02
N TRP A 185 3.41 -1.09 -13.65
CA TRP A 185 4.55 -1.31 -14.56
C TRP A 185 4.56 -2.72 -15.15
N GLN A 186 4.43 -3.71 -14.29
CA GLN A 186 4.41 -5.13 -14.65
C GLN A 186 3.10 -5.55 -15.35
N LYS A 187 2.10 -4.67 -15.40
CA LYS A 187 0.78 -4.90 -15.98
C LYS A 187 0.40 -3.90 -17.07
N GLY A 188 1.38 -3.22 -17.65
CA GLY A 188 1.21 -2.45 -18.89
C GLY A 188 1.72 -1.02 -18.87
N ALA A 189 1.99 -0.45 -17.70
CA ALA A 189 2.44 0.95 -17.62
C ALA A 189 3.82 1.17 -18.27
N GLN A 190 4.64 0.12 -18.44
CA GLN A 190 5.88 0.21 -19.21
C GLN A 190 5.66 0.55 -20.69
N GLN A 191 4.47 0.29 -21.24
CA GLN A 191 4.09 0.58 -22.62
C GLN A 191 3.45 1.97 -22.78
N LEU A 192 3.04 2.58 -21.68
CA LEU A 192 2.53 3.94 -21.67
C LEU A 192 3.68 4.92 -21.94
N ASP A 193 3.36 6.00 -22.65
CA ASP A 193 4.28 7.12 -22.74
C ASP A 193 4.47 7.80 -21.37
N ALA A 194 5.50 8.66 -21.27
CA ALA A 194 5.86 9.30 -20.01
C ALA A 194 4.73 10.18 -19.45
N ALA A 195 3.98 10.87 -20.31
CA ALA A 195 2.88 11.75 -19.88
C ALA A 195 1.75 10.92 -19.26
N ARG A 196 1.35 9.82 -19.92
CA ARG A 196 0.29 8.94 -19.43
C ARG A 196 0.68 8.20 -18.16
N ARG A 197 1.98 7.89 -17.96
CA ARG A 197 2.48 7.40 -16.67
C ARG A 197 2.40 8.48 -15.57
N THR A 198 2.74 9.73 -15.88
CA THR A 198 2.57 10.84 -14.93
C THR A 198 1.11 11.06 -14.56
N GLU A 199 0.20 10.98 -15.52
CA GLU A 199 -1.24 11.01 -15.23
C GLU A 199 -1.64 9.84 -14.32
N LEU A 200 -1.25 8.59 -14.61
CA LEU A 200 -1.58 7.43 -13.76
C LEU A 200 -1.09 7.58 -12.31
N ALA A 201 0.07 8.19 -12.10
CA ALA A 201 0.62 8.40 -10.77
C ALA A 201 -0.02 9.57 -10.01
N ASN A 202 -0.76 10.45 -10.68
CA ASN A 202 -1.38 11.62 -10.09
C ASN A 202 -2.92 11.65 -10.27
N ASP A 203 -3.53 10.64 -10.90
CA ASP A 203 -4.98 10.54 -11.09
C ASP A 203 -5.70 10.34 -9.75
N PRO A 204 -6.62 11.23 -9.34
CA PRO A 204 -7.42 11.05 -8.15
C PRO A 204 -8.23 9.74 -8.10
N LEU A 205 -8.53 9.11 -9.25
CA LEU A 205 -9.12 7.76 -9.29
C LEU A 205 -8.16 6.71 -8.72
N ASN A 206 -6.85 6.85 -8.92
CA ASN A 206 -5.86 5.90 -8.46
C ASN A 206 -5.25 6.28 -7.09
N LEU A 207 -5.66 7.40 -6.49
CA LEU A 207 -5.08 7.92 -5.25
C LEU A 207 -6.09 7.96 -4.11
N LEU A 208 -5.67 7.56 -2.91
CA LEU A 208 -6.51 7.53 -1.72
C LEU A 208 -5.68 7.83 -0.46
N ALA A 209 -6.17 8.70 0.42
CA ALA A 209 -5.57 8.86 1.74
C ALA A 209 -5.93 7.66 2.63
N VAL A 210 -4.92 7.01 3.22
CA VAL A 210 -5.07 5.77 3.98
C VAL A 210 -4.14 5.74 5.19
N ASP A 211 -4.38 4.81 6.12
CA ASP A 211 -3.46 4.55 7.21
C ASP A 211 -2.14 3.94 6.70
N GLY A 212 -1.03 4.39 7.30
CA GLY A 212 0.33 3.98 6.94
C GLY A 212 0.60 2.47 7.05
N PRO A 213 0.23 1.80 8.15
CA PRO A 213 0.45 0.36 8.32
C PRO A 213 -0.21 -0.50 7.23
N SER A 214 -1.45 -0.19 6.85
CA SER A 214 -2.14 -0.92 5.77
C SER A 214 -1.46 -0.70 4.43
N ASN A 215 -1.07 0.55 4.12
CA ASN A 215 -0.35 0.84 2.87
C ASN A 215 1.01 0.15 2.80
N ASN A 216 1.75 0.12 3.91
CA ASN A 216 3.03 -0.57 4.01
C ASN A 216 2.86 -2.10 3.83
N THR A 217 1.79 -2.67 4.40
CA THR A 217 1.47 -4.10 4.26
C THR A 217 1.05 -4.45 2.83
N LYS A 218 0.28 -3.57 2.18
CA LYS A 218 -0.10 -3.70 0.77
C LYS A 218 1.12 -3.66 -0.15
N SER A 219 2.06 -2.74 0.07
CA SER A 219 3.25 -2.59 -0.79
C SER A 219 2.86 -2.51 -2.28
N ASP A 220 3.40 -3.40 -3.14
CA ASP A 220 3.05 -3.53 -4.56
C ASP A 220 2.13 -4.72 -4.88
N ALA A 221 1.39 -5.20 -3.88
CA ALA A 221 0.41 -6.26 -4.02
C ALA A 221 -0.78 -5.88 -4.91
N ASP A 222 -1.29 -6.86 -5.65
CA ASP A 222 -2.56 -6.79 -6.37
C ASP A 222 -3.71 -7.39 -5.56
N ALA A 223 -4.93 -7.33 -6.09
CA ALA A 223 -6.13 -7.87 -5.42
C ALA A 223 -6.09 -9.38 -5.14
N ALA A 224 -5.22 -10.15 -5.80
CA ALA A 224 -5.02 -11.56 -5.46
C ALA A 224 -4.17 -11.75 -4.20
N THR A 225 -3.31 -10.78 -3.91
CA THR A 225 -2.29 -10.86 -2.85
C THR A 225 -2.73 -10.11 -1.59
N TRP A 226 -3.41 -8.98 -1.75
CA TRP A 226 -3.85 -8.14 -0.63
C TRP A 226 -5.21 -7.49 -0.92
N LEU A 227 -6.06 -7.47 0.11
CA LEU A 227 -7.34 -6.76 0.13
C LEU A 227 -7.44 -5.98 1.46
N PRO A 228 -8.14 -4.83 1.48
CA PRO A 228 -8.38 -4.09 2.72
C PRO A 228 -8.95 -4.99 3.84
N PRO A 229 -8.46 -4.84 5.09
CA PRO A 229 -9.01 -5.54 6.25
C PRO A 229 -10.50 -5.24 6.47
N ARG A 230 -10.92 -3.98 6.26
CA ARG A 230 -12.33 -3.56 6.29
C ARG A 230 -13.07 -4.21 5.12
N THR A 231 -13.85 -5.25 5.39
CA THR A 231 -14.52 -6.04 4.35
C THR A 231 -15.52 -5.24 3.53
N GLY A 232 -16.19 -4.26 4.15
CA GLY A 232 -17.13 -3.37 3.45
C GLY A 232 -16.47 -2.48 2.39
N GLU A 233 -15.16 -2.26 2.45
CA GLU A 233 -14.41 -1.43 1.48
C GLU A 233 -14.00 -2.22 0.23
N ARG A 234 -14.03 -3.57 0.29
CA ARG A 234 -13.38 -4.40 -0.75
C ARG A 234 -14.02 -4.24 -2.13
N CYS A 235 -15.32 -4.04 -2.20
CA CYS A 235 -16.03 -3.82 -3.45
C CYS A 235 -15.58 -2.53 -4.15
N GLU A 236 -15.52 -1.42 -3.40
CA GLU A 236 -15.06 -0.14 -3.91
C GLU A 236 -13.57 -0.19 -4.30
N TYR A 237 -12.73 -0.81 -3.46
CA TYR A 237 -11.31 -1.01 -3.74
C TYR A 237 -11.08 -1.79 -5.05
N VAL A 238 -11.77 -2.92 -5.24
CA VAL A 238 -11.67 -3.73 -6.47
C VAL A 238 -12.22 -2.97 -7.68
N ALA A 239 -13.38 -2.31 -7.53
CA ALA A 239 -13.98 -1.53 -8.61
C ALA A 239 -13.06 -0.38 -9.05
N THR A 240 -12.41 0.30 -8.10
CA THR A 240 -11.40 1.33 -8.36
C THR A 240 -10.21 0.77 -9.12
N GLN A 241 -9.67 -0.39 -8.72
CA GLN A 241 -8.58 -1.03 -9.47
C GLN A 241 -8.97 -1.36 -10.92
N ILE A 242 -10.20 -1.84 -11.13
CA ILE A 242 -10.73 -2.13 -12.47
C ILE A 242 -10.85 -0.83 -13.29
N ALA A 243 -11.40 0.24 -12.71
CA ALA A 243 -11.56 1.53 -13.37
C ALA A 243 -10.20 2.12 -13.78
N VAL A 244 -9.20 2.07 -12.90
CA VAL A 244 -7.83 2.51 -13.21
C VAL A 244 -7.25 1.65 -14.33
N LYS A 245 -7.33 0.32 -14.24
CA LYS A 245 -6.78 -0.56 -15.27
C LYS A 245 -7.46 -0.35 -16.63
N GLN A 246 -8.77 -0.12 -16.65
CA GLN A 246 -9.50 0.19 -17.88
C GLN A 246 -9.04 1.53 -18.47
N ARG A 247 -8.96 2.60 -17.65
CA ARG A 247 -8.55 3.94 -18.09
C ARG A 247 -7.13 4.00 -18.66
N TYR A 248 -6.22 3.20 -18.10
CA TYR A 248 -4.81 3.19 -18.47
C TYR A 248 -4.40 1.97 -19.31
N GLU A 249 -5.39 1.25 -19.86
CA GLU A 249 -5.17 0.08 -20.74
C GLU A 249 -4.23 -0.98 -20.13
N LEU A 250 -4.30 -1.14 -18.82
CA LEU A 250 -3.55 -2.14 -18.07
C LEU A 250 -4.28 -3.49 -18.10
N TRP A 251 -3.54 -4.57 -17.85
CA TRP A 251 -4.13 -5.92 -17.75
C TRP A 251 -4.21 -6.42 -16.31
N VAL A 252 -4.92 -7.54 -16.15
CA VAL A 252 -4.95 -8.34 -14.93
C VAL A 252 -4.31 -9.69 -15.18
N THR A 253 -3.84 -10.32 -14.10
CA THR A 253 -3.48 -11.76 -14.15
C THR A 253 -4.72 -12.62 -13.94
N ASP A 254 -4.67 -13.90 -14.31
CA ASP A 254 -5.75 -14.85 -14.00
C ASP A 254 -6.07 -14.90 -12.50
N ALA A 255 -5.03 -14.90 -11.65
CA ALA A 255 -5.21 -14.92 -10.19
C ALA A 255 -5.92 -13.65 -9.69
N GLU A 256 -5.54 -12.50 -10.21
CA GLU A 256 -6.15 -11.20 -9.89
C GLU A 256 -7.59 -11.11 -10.38
N LYS A 257 -7.87 -11.48 -11.64
CA LYS A 257 -9.25 -11.51 -12.18
C LYS A 257 -10.14 -12.40 -11.32
N ASN A 258 -9.68 -13.60 -10.97
CA ASN A 258 -10.43 -14.51 -10.11
C ASN A 258 -10.67 -13.94 -8.70
N ALA A 259 -9.70 -13.22 -8.14
CA ALA A 259 -9.87 -12.56 -6.84
C ALA A 259 -10.90 -11.42 -6.91
N MET A 260 -10.83 -10.60 -7.96
CA MET A 260 -11.77 -9.52 -8.20
C MET A 260 -13.19 -10.04 -8.40
N VAL A 261 -13.39 -11.11 -9.19
CA VAL A 261 -14.69 -11.78 -9.33
C VAL A 261 -15.24 -12.23 -7.98
N ARG A 262 -14.45 -12.93 -7.15
CA ARG A 262 -14.91 -13.40 -5.83
C ARG A 262 -15.36 -12.27 -4.91
N VAL A 263 -14.72 -11.10 -5.00
CA VAL A 263 -15.16 -9.92 -4.24
C VAL A 263 -16.46 -9.37 -4.82
N LEU A 264 -16.52 -9.17 -6.13
CA LEU A 264 -17.67 -8.59 -6.82
C LEU A 264 -18.91 -9.50 -6.80
N ASP A 265 -18.76 -10.81 -6.64
CA ASP A 265 -19.88 -11.75 -6.42
C ASP A 265 -20.67 -11.40 -5.14
N THR A 266 -20.05 -10.70 -4.17
CA THR A 266 -20.72 -10.24 -2.95
C THR A 266 -21.44 -8.89 -3.14
N CYS A 267 -21.20 -8.20 -4.26
CA CYS A 267 -21.70 -6.88 -4.60
C CYS A 267 -21.84 -6.71 -6.13
N PRO A 268 -22.70 -7.52 -6.79
CA PRO A 268 -22.76 -7.61 -8.25
C PRO A 268 -23.24 -6.32 -8.93
N GLU A 269 -23.89 -5.43 -8.19
CA GLU A 269 -24.37 -4.13 -8.66
C GLU A 269 -23.34 -3.00 -8.43
N GLN A 270 -22.15 -3.30 -7.89
CA GLN A 270 -21.09 -2.30 -7.65
C GLN A 270 -20.79 -1.55 -8.95
N PRO A 271 -21.01 -0.22 -9.01
CA PRO A 271 -20.72 0.57 -10.19
C PRO A 271 -19.21 0.66 -10.43
N LEU A 272 -18.82 0.90 -11.68
CA LEU A 272 -17.46 1.30 -12.00
C LEU A 272 -17.27 2.79 -11.60
N PRO A 273 -16.36 3.12 -10.67
CA PRO A 273 -16.23 4.48 -10.17
C PRO A 273 -15.50 5.40 -11.16
N GLU A 274 -15.82 6.68 -11.08
CA GLU A 274 -15.03 7.77 -11.67
C GLU A 274 -14.17 8.46 -10.59
N ALA A 275 -13.24 9.30 -11.01
CA ALA A 275 -12.41 10.08 -10.09
C ALA A 275 -13.31 10.98 -9.22
N ARG A 276 -13.21 10.85 -7.89
CA ARG A 276 -13.86 11.79 -6.98
C ARG A 276 -13.32 13.21 -7.20
N PRO A 277 -14.17 14.23 -7.38
CA PRO A 277 -13.73 15.60 -7.62
C PRO A 277 -12.81 16.12 -6.50
N ILE A 278 -11.76 16.84 -6.89
CA ILE A 278 -10.91 17.59 -5.95
C ILE A 278 -11.55 18.94 -5.69
N PRO A 279 -11.81 19.31 -4.42
CA PRO A 279 -12.28 20.66 -4.11
C PRO A 279 -11.22 21.71 -4.44
N ASP A 280 -11.63 22.82 -5.07
CA ASP A 280 -10.72 23.92 -5.38
C ASP A 280 -9.97 24.43 -4.14
N PRO A 281 -8.69 24.85 -4.29
CA PRO A 281 -7.94 25.43 -3.20
C PRO A 281 -8.59 26.71 -2.68
N ALA A 282 -8.78 26.75 -1.37
CA ALA A 282 -9.34 27.89 -0.65
C ALA A 282 -8.65 28.02 0.71
N ASP A 283 -8.35 29.26 1.11
CA ASP A 283 -7.69 29.59 2.38
C ASP A 283 -8.64 29.48 3.59
N SER A 284 -9.95 29.37 3.37
CA SER A 284 -10.94 29.20 4.44
C SER A 284 -11.21 27.72 4.69
N PRO A 285 -11.45 27.30 5.95
CA PRO A 285 -11.85 25.93 6.23
C PRO A 285 -13.10 25.61 5.42
N VAL A 286 -13.02 24.53 4.63
CA VAL A 286 -14.19 23.98 3.95
C VAL A 286 -15.13 23.57 5.08
N ALA A 287 -16.23 24.31 5.26
CA ALA A 287 -17.26 23.91 6.20
C ALA A 287 -17.64 22.46 5.86
N PRO A 288 -17.81 21.57 6.86
CA PRO A 288 -18.25 20.21 6.57
C PRO A 288 -19.50 20.32 5.71
N VAL A 289 -19.45 19.74 4.51
CA VAL A 289 -20.64 19.50 3.71
C VAL A 289 -21.51 18.58 4.56
N THR A 290 -22.35 19.20 5.37
CA THR A 290 -23.44 18.52 6.02
C THR A 290 -24.37 18.22 4.87
N GLU A 291 -24.32 16.98 4.38
CA GLU A 291 -25.36 16.49 3.48
C GLU A 291 -26.68 16.80 4.18
N ALA A 292 -27.43 17.77 3.65
CA ALA A 292 -28.71 18.11 4.20
C ALA A 292 -29.55 16.83 4.17
N PRO A 293 -30.11 16.36 5.29
CA PRO A 293 -30.87 15.13 5.29
C PRO A 293 -32.00 15.28 4.27
N ALA A 294 -32.05 14.35 3.32
CA ALA A 294 -33.12 14.25 2.35
C ALA A 294 -34.45 14.45 3.07
N ALA A 295 -35.22 15.43 2.60
CA ALA A 295 -36.51 15.80 3.17
C ALA A 295 -37.38 14.55 3.33
N GLN A 296 -37.56 14.10 4.57
CA GLN A 296 -38.54 13.09 4.90
C GLN A 296 -39.93 13.68 4.61
N ALA A 297 -40.68 13.02 3.74
CA ALA A 297 -42.10 13.25 3.53
C ALA A 297 -42.88 13.05 4.85
N PRO A 298 -44.01 13.75 5.06
CA PRO A 298 -44.58 13.95 6.38
C PRO A 298 -45.19 12.67 6.96
N ALA A 299 -44.99 12.51 8.27
CA ALA A 299 -45.57 11.50 9.11
C ALA A 299 -47.11 11.52 9.06
N ALA A 300 -47.70 10.34 8.86
CA ALA A 300 -49.11 10.09 9.13
C ALA A 300 -49.29 9.78 10.63
N GLU A 301 -50.13 10.56 11.29
CA GLU A 301 -50.63 10.32 12.65
C GLU A 301 -51.50 9.05 12.71
N ALA A 302 -51.25 8.19 13.70
CA ALA A 302 -52.27 7.39 14.39
C ALA A 302 -51.69 6.77 15.69
N PRO A 303 -52.52 6.42 16.69
CA PRO A 303 -52.30 6.83 18.06
C PRO A 303 -51.74 5.76 19.00
N SER A 304 -51.23 6.27 20.12
CA SER A 304 -50.73 5.55 21.28
C SER A 304 -51.88 4.97 22.11
N THR A 305 -51.83 3.66 22.39
CA THR A 305 -52.49 3.06 23.55
C THR A 305 -51.50 2.17 24.29
N SER A 306 -51.33 2.53 25.56
CA SER A 306 -50.56 1.85 26.60
C SER A 306 -51.24 0.56 27.03
N GLU A 307 -50.48 -0.53 27.19
CA GLU A 307 -50.74 -1.47 28.29
C GLU A 307 -49.43 -2.14 28.75
N ALA A 308 -49.28 -2.24 30.07
CA ALA A 308 -48.10 -2.68 30.78
C ALA A 308 -48.30 -4.05 31.41
N SER A 309 -47.26 -4.88 31.44
CA SER A 309 -47.01 -5.94 32.44
C SER A 309 -45.57 -6.45 32.24
N ALA A 310 -44.60 -6.04 33.07
CA ALA A 310 -44.18 -6.64 34.35
C ALA A 310 -43.06 -7.71 34.18
N PRO A 311 -42.14 -7.86 35.17
CA PRO A 311 -40.72 -8.12 34.92
C PRO A 311 -40.29 -9.58 35.16
N VAL A 312 -39.22 -10.02 34.49
CA VAL A 312 -38.52 -11.28 34.82
C VAL A 312 -37.13 -10.95 35.39
N ALA A 313 -36.93 -11.36 36.65
CA ALA A 313 -35.67 -11.30 37.37
C ALA A 313 -34.74 -12.49 37.02
N PRO A 314 -33.43 -12.42 37.32
CA PRO A 314 -32.42 -13.40 36.91
C PRO A 314 -32.05 -14.40 38.03
N ALA A 315 -31.53 -15.58 37.66
CA ALA A 315 -30.77 -16.48 38.56
C ALA A 315 -30.14 -17.66 37.76
N PRO A 316 -29.12 -18.38 38.26
CA PRO A 316 -27.94 -17.95 39.03
C PRO A 316 -26.62 -18.62 38.53
N ALA A 317 -25.49 -18.15 39.05
CA ALA A 317 -24.17 -18.79 38.97
C ALA A 317 -23.86 -19.61 40.24
N ALA A 318 -23.08 -20.70 40.11
CA ALA A 318 -22.14 -21.28 41.11
C ALA A 318 -21.50 -22.59 40.55
N PRO A 319 -20.51 -23.22 41.21
CA PRO A 319 -19.13 -22.77 41.47
C PRO A 319 -18.07 -23.83 41.01
N GLY A 320 -16.78 -23.47 41.07
CA GLY A 320 -15.66 -24.31 40.62
C GLY A 320 -14.95 -25.16 41.70
N ALA A 321 -13.89 -25.86 41.29
CA ALA A 321 -12.57 -25.99 41.95
C ALA A 321 -11.81 -27.23 41.43
N GLY A 322 -10.49 -27.10 41.21
CA GLY A 322 -9.57 -28.25 41.07
C GLY A 322 -8.27 -27.92 40.33
N ALA A 323 -7.26 -27.47 41.07
CA ALA A 323 -5.93 -27.07 40.63
C ALA A 323 -4.95 -28.23 40.36
N VAL A 324 -3.87 -27.96 39.58
CA VAL A 324 -2.50 -28.48 39.83
C VAL A 324 -1.43 -27.57 39.18
N SER A 325 -0.69 -26.87 40.05
CA SER A 325 0.76 -26.56 40.15
C SER A 325 1.70 -26.23 38.95
N ASP A 326 2.30 -25.04 39.06
CA ASP A 326 3.61 -24.45 38.58
C ASP A 326 4.88 -25.29 38.95
N PRO A 327 6.17 -24.92 38.63
CA PRO A 327 6.72 -23.59 38.25
C PRO A 327 7.86 -23.48 37.20
N ALA A 328 8.15 -22.24 36.74
CA ALA A 328 9.39 -21.48 37.05
C ALA A 328 9.81 -20.41 36.01
N ASP A 329 9.86 -19.15 36.49
CA ASP A 329 10.94 -18.15 36.39
C ASP A 329 11.40 -17.56 35.03
N ALA A 330 11.13 -16.26 34.82
CA ALA A 330 12.17 -15.22 34.74
C ALA A 330 11.56 -13.83 34.47
N ALA A 331 11.79 -12.91 35.40
CA ALA A 331 11.44 -11.50 35.33
C ALA A 331 12.39 -10.70 34.39
N VAL A 332 11.85 -9.67 33.72
CA VAL A 332 12.64 -8.54 33.17
C VAL A 332 11.82 -7.24 33.36
N PRO A 333 12.42 -6.14 33.86
CA PRO A 333 11.69 -5.01 34.44
C PRO A 333 11.32 -3.91 33.44
N GLU A 334 10.30 -3.15 33.85
CA GLU A 334 9.90 -1.83 33.37
C GLU A 334 11.04 -0.81 33.58
N ALA A 335 11.38 -0.05 32.53
CA ALA A 335 12.36 1.03 32.61
C ALA A 335 11.73 2.36 32.16
N GLU A 336 11.76 3.30 33.10
CA GLU A 336 11.29 4.67 33.01
C GLU A 336 11.98 5.49 31.91
N ALA A 337 11.24 6.48 31.41
CA ALA A 337 11.73 7.58 30.61
C ALA A 337 12.79 8.43 31.33
N PRO A 338 13.61 9.18 30.57
CA PRO A 338 13.97 10.52 30.99
C PRO A 338 13.61 11.55 29.92
N GLY A 339 12.79 12.53 30.31
CA GLY A 339 12.67 13.78 29.58
C GLY A 339 13.89 14.67 29.81
N ALA A 340 14.43 15.23 28.74
CA ALA A 340 15.17 16.49 28.75
C ALA A 340 15.06 17.11 27.35
N GLY A 341 14.47 18.30 27.28
CA GLY A 341 14.21 19.00 26.04
C GLY A 341 15.48 19.45 25.31
N VAL A 342 15.36 19.55 23.98
CA VAL A 342 16.24 20.38 23.16
C VAL A 342 15.36 21.40 22.44
N PRO A 343 15.63 22.70 22.55
CA PRO A 343 14.88 23.73 21.84
C PRO A 343 15.27 23.78 20.35
N GLY A 344 14.25 23.82 19.49
CA GLY A 344 14.19 24.36 18.13
C GLY A 344 15.39 24.29 17.18
N VAL A 345 15.20 23.61 16.04
CA VAL A 345 15.74 24.05 14.73
C VAL A 345 14.73 23.71 13.61
N PRO A 346 14.37 24.64 12.71
CA PRO A 346 13.54 24.38 11.54
C PRO A 346 14.38 23.76 10.40
N GLY A 347 13.87 22.68 9.78
CA GLY A 347 14.30 22.20 8.46
C GLY A 347 15.62 21.41 8.36
N ALA A 348 15.95 20.53 9.32
CA ALA A 348 17.19 19.76 9.25
C ALA A 348 17.03 18.41 8.51
N ASP A 349 17.93 18.18 7.55
CA ASP A 349 18.24 16.88 6.97
C ASP A 349 18.56 15.86 8.08
N VAL A 350 17.61 14.97 8.39
CA VAL A 350 17.86 13.86 9.31
C VAL A 350 18.88 12.93 8.64
N TYR A 351 20.05 12.74 9.25
CA TYR A 351 21.11 11.86 8.76
C TYR A 351 21.43 10.81 9.81
N PHE A 352 21.29 9.53 9.46
CA PHE A 352 21.70 8.42 10.32
C PHE A 352 22.99 7.81 9.80
N SER A 353 23.97 7.65 10.68
CA SER A 353 25.28 7.08 10.33
C SER A 353 25.25 5.56 10.18
N ARG A 354 24.28 4.88 10.82
CA ARG A 354 24.07 3.42 10.83
C ARG A 354 22.66 3.08 11.31
N CYS A 355 22.18 1.88 11.00
CA CYS A 355 20.82 1.46 11.36
C CYS A 355 20.55 1.35 12.86
N ALA A 356 21.57 1.18 13.69
CA ALA A 356 21.42 1.22 15.14
C ALA A 356 20.94 2.60 15.64
N GLU A 357 21.36 3.68 14.97
CA GLU A 357 20.96 5.05 15.32
C GLU A 357 19.52 5.33 14.91
N ALA A 358 19.14 4.91 13.70
CA ALA A 358 17.76 4.97 13.23
C ALA A 358 16.81 4.17 14.15
N ARG A 359 17.22 2.98 14.60
CA ARG A 359 16.46 2.16 15.56
C ARG A 359 16.38 2.79 16.95
N ALA A 360 17.48 3.32 17.48
CA ALA A 360 17.49 4.01 18.78
C ALA A 360 16.63 5.28 18.77
N ALA A 361 16.51 5.93 17.62
CA ALA A 361 15.62 7.08 17.39
C ALA A 361 14.16 6.68 17.10
N GLY A 362 13.82 5.39 17.04
CA GLY A 362 12.48 4.90 16.71
C GLY A 362 12.06 5.14 15.25
N MET A 363 13.01 5.39 14.35
CA MET A 363 12.78 5.77 12.95
C MET A 363 13.01 4.63 11.95
N ALA A 364 13.39 3.44 12.42
CA ALA A 364 13.55 2.26 11.57
C ALA A 364 12.25 1.41 11.56
N PRO A 365 11.89 0.75 10.45
CA PRO A 365 12.59 0.76 9.15
C PRO A 365 12.46 2.09 8.40
N LEU A 366 13.49 2.43 7.62
CA LEU A 366 13.57 3.66 6.81
C LEU A 366 13.25 3.32 5.36
N TYR A 367 12.37 4.08 4.71
CA TYR A 367 11.93 3.79 3.35
C TYR A 367 12.59 4.71 2.34
N ALA A 368 12.85 4.21 1.13
CA ALA A 368 13.46 4.98 0.06
C ALA A 368 12.72 6.31 -0.17
N GLY A 369 13.44 7.42 0.01
CA GLY A 369 12.90 8.77 -0.15
C GLY A 369 12.30 9.41 1.10
N THR A 370 12.35 8.77 2.27
CA THR A 370 12.03 9.42 3.55
C THR A 370 13.26 10.12 4.15
N PRO A 371 13.10 11.22 4.91
CA PRO A 371 14.21 11.82 5.66
C PRO A 371 14.93 10.78 6.53
N GLY A 372 16.27 10.74 6.48
CA GLY A 372 17.07 9.71 7.15
C GLY A 372 17.39 8.49 6.31
N TYR A 373 16.64 8.22 5.23
CA TYR A 373 16.97 7.14 4.30
C TYR A 373 18.23 7.47 3.50
N ARG A 374 19.11 6.47 3.36
CA ARG A 374 20.26 6.53 2.45
C ARG A 374 20.55 5.13 1.91
N PRO A 375 20.97 4.99 0.64
CA PRO A 375 21.27 3.68 0.05
C PRO A 375 22.29 2.87 0.85
N GLY A 376 23.25 3.52 1.52
CA GLY A 376 24.22 2.82 2.38
C GLY A 376 23.66 2.23 3.69
N LEU A 377 22.37 2.40 3.99
CA LEU A 377 21.67 1.72 5.09
C LEU A 377 20.74 0.60 4.60
N ASP A 378 20.51 0.53 3.29
CA ASP A 378 19.71 -0.47 2.60
C ASP A 378 20.68 -1.51 2.02
N GLY A 379 20.89 -2.59 2.78
CA GLY A 379 21.94 -3.57 2.50
C GLY A 379 21.65 -4.46 1.30
N ASP A 380 20.37 -4.64 0.98
CA ASP A 380 19.85 -5.49 -0.08
C ASP A 380 19.22 -4.70 -1.23
N GLY A 381 19.05 -3.39 -1.08
CA GLY A 381 18.66 -2.48 -2.16
C GLY A 381 17.19 -2.57 -2.52
N ASP A 382 16.35 -3.07 -1.60
CA ASP A 382 14.93 -3.29 -1.82
C ASP A 382 14.07 -2.03 -1.56
N GLY A 383 14.71 -0.96 -1.09
CA GLY A 383 14.09 0.30 -0.73
C GLY A 383 13.67 0.40 0.73
N VAL A 384 14.05 -0.57 1.58
CA VAL A 384 13.76 -0.62 3.02
C VAL A 384 15.07 -0.73 3.81
N ALA A 385 15.64 0.41 4.16
CA ALA A 385 16.80 0.47 5.04
C ALA A 385 16.46 0.10 6.50
N CYS A 386 17.40 -0.52 7.19
CA CYS A 386 17.33 -0.75 8.64
C CYS A 386 16.22 -1.67 9.14
N GLU A 387 15.77 -2.60 8.30
CA GLU A 387 14.97 -3.76 8.68
C GLU A 387 15.47 -4.46 9.97
N SER A 388 14.53 -4.94 10.78
CA SER A 388 14.82 -5.82 11.91
C SER A 388 15.08 -7.23 11.36
N ARG A 389 16.34 -7.56 11.09
CA ARG A 389 16.70 -8.95 10.80
C ARG A 389 16.39 -9.84 12.01
N SER A 390 15.71 -10.95 11.73
CA SER A 390 15.52 -12.07 12.66
C SER A 390 16.84 -12.72 13.06
#